data_AF-A0A7K3LG59-F1
#
_entry.id   AF-A0A7K3LG59-F1
#
_cell.length_a   1.000
_cell.length_b   1.000
_cell.length_c   1.000
_cell.angle_alpha   90.00
_cell.angle_beta   90.00
_cell.angle_gamma   90.00
#
_symmetry.space_group_name_H-M   'P 1'
#
loop_
_entity.id
_entity.type
_entity.pdbx_description
1 polymer ?
#
loop_
_entity_poly.entity_id
_entity_poly.type
_entity_poly.pdbx_seq_one_letter_code
_entity_poly.pdbx_strand_id
1 'polypeptide(L)'
;MPEYDSLNEAMEAGDELAEAEIRYRLLAEVFVAVPNLRSNLNPQLERCKAEILRLRAAKPTAEKAAGKVVAFDASRFKRSQ
;
A
#
# COMPACT_ATOMS: atom_id res chain seq x y z
N MET A 1 10.77 6.48 -0.06
CA MET A 1 10.88 7.89 -0.49
C MET A 1 9.89 8.06 -1.62
N PRO A 2 9.16 9.18 -1.69
CA PRO A 2 8.27 9.40 -2.82
C PRO A 2 9.13 9.49 -4.09
N GLU A 3 8.66 8.84 -5.14
CA GLU A 3 9.30 8.83 -6.47
C GLU A 3 9.15 10.19 -7.18
N TYR A 4 8.30 11.07 -6.64
CA TYR A 4 7.96 12.39 -7.15
C TYR A 4 8.15 13.47 -6.07
N ASP A 5 8.52 14.68 -6.49
CA ASP A 5 8.78 15.81 -5.60
C ASP A 5 7.48 16.53 -5.23
N SER A 6 6.49 16.51 -6.12
CA SER A 6 5.20 17.18 -5.92
C SER A 6 3.98 16.27 -6.12
N LEU A 7 2.85 16.68 -5.55
CA LEU A 7 1.56 16.01 -5.74
C LEU A 7 1.15 16.04 -7.22
N ASN A 8 1.38 17.16 -7.90
CA ASN A 8 1.02 17.34 -9.30
C ASN A 8 1.79 16.38 -10.22
N GLU A 9 3.08 16.17 -9.98
CA GLU A 9 3.88 15.20 -10.75
C GLU A 9 3.32 13.78 -10.64
N ALA A 10 2.94 13.36 -9.43
CA ALA A 10 2.31 12.05 -9.22
C ALA A 10 0.96 11.94 -9.94
N MET A 11 0.15 13.01 -9.94
CA MET A 11 -1.11 13.08 -10.66
C MET A 11 -0.91 13.02 -12.18
N GLU A 12 0.06 13.75 -12.73
CA GLU A 12 0.40 13.76 -14.16
C GLU A 12 0.90 12.39 -14.63
N ALA A 13 1.66 11.69 -13.79
CA ALA A 13 2.14 10.34 -14.04
C ALA A 13 1.04 9.26 -13.87
N GLY A 14 -0.10 9.60 -13.28
CA GLY A 14 -1.15 8.65 -12.95
C GLY A 14 -0.76 7.64 -11.86
N ASP A 15 0.24 7.96 -11.03
CA ASP A 15 0.65 7.10 -9.92
C ASP A 15 -0.23 7.39 -8.69
N GLU A 16 -1.40 6.73 -8.68
CA GLU A 16 -2.40 6.88 -7.62
C GLU A 16 -1.82 6.58 -6.22
N LEU A 17 -0.88 5.64 -6.10
CA LEU A 17 -0.27 5.29 -4.82
C LEU A 17 0.65 6.41 -4.35
N ALA A 18 1.53 6.90 -5.22
CA ALA A 18 2.41 8.00 -4.87
C ALA A 18 1.62 9.29 -4.57
N GLU A 19 0.54 9.54 -5.32
CA GLU A 19 -0.37 10.66 -5.06
C GLU A 19 -0.96 10.57 -3.64
N ALA A 20 -1.51 9.42 -3.27
CA ALA A 20 -2.10 9.21 -1.95
C ALA A 20 -1.07 9.34 -0.81
N GLU A 21 0.17 8.86 -1.01
CA GLU A 21 1.27 8.98 -0.05
C GLU A 21 1.71 10.44 0.14
N ILE A 22 1.87 11.20 -0.95
CA ILE A 22 2.22 12.63 -0.90
C ILE A 22 1.09 13.43 -0.24
N ARG A 23 -0.17 13.15 -0.58
CA ARG A 23 -1.35 13.78 0.02
C ARG A 23 -1.40 13.54 1.53
N TYR A 24 -1.14 12.31 1.98
CA TYR A 24 -1.06 11.98 3.40
C TYR A 24 0.03 12.77 4.11
N ARG A 25 1.23 12.86 3.52
CA ARG A 25 2.35 13.65 4.07
C ARG A 25 1.96 15.12 4.25
N LEU A 26 1.40 15.75 3.22
CA LEU A 26 0.98 17.15 3.28
C LEU A 26 -0.09 17.39 4.36
N LEU A 27 -1.08 16.49 4.45
CA LEU A 27 -2.11 16.57 5.50
C LEU A 27 -1.50 16.41 6.90
N ALA A 28 -0.53 15.52 7.07
CA ALA A 28 0.14 15.28 8.35
C ALA A 28 1.00 16.46 8.79
N GLU A 29 1.69 17.11 7.85
CA GLU A 29 2.45 18.34 8.12
C GLU A 29 1.54 19.46 8.63
N VAL A 30 0.41 19.70 7.95
CA VAL A 30 -0.58 20.70 8.39
C VAL A 30 -1.22 20.32 9.72
N PHE A 31 -1.50 19.03 9.94
CA PHE A 31 -2.06 18.53 11.21
C PHE A 31 -1.16 18.84 12.42
N VAL A 32 0.16 18.77 12.22
CA VAL A 32 1.14 19.11 13.25
C VAL A 32 1.26 20.63 13.40
N ALA A 33 1.39 21.35 12.28
CA ALA A 33 1.62 22.79 12.27
C ALA A 33 0.41 23.62 12.74
N VAL A 34 -0.82 23.11 12.54
CA VAL A 34 -2.07 23.86 12.74
C VAL A 34 -3.04 23.06 13.65
N PRO A 35 -2.84 23.06 14.99
CA PRO A 35 -3.58 22.20 15.91
C PRO A 35 -5.10 22.41 15.95
N ASN A 36 -5.58 23.62 15.65
CA ASN A 36 -7.00 23.95 15.60
C ASN A 36 -7.74 23.27 14.43
N LEU A 37 -7.02 22.75 13.43
CA LEU A 37 -7.62 22.02 12.30
C LEU A 37 -7.65 20.50 12.52
N ARG A 38 -7.13 19.98 13.65
CA ARG A 38 -6.99 18.53 13.86
C ARG A 38 -8.31 17.76 13.79
N SER A 39 -9.40 18.31 14.32
CA SER A 39 -10.72 17.68 14.22
C SER A 39 -11.18 17.51 12.77
N ASN A 40 -10.85 18.47 11.90
CA ASN A 40 -11.21 18.46 10.48
C ASN A 40 -10.27 17.58 9.65
N LEU A 41 -8.99 17.51 10.04
CA LEU A 41 -7.95 16.79 9.31
C LEU A 41 -7.86 15.30 9.67
N ASN A 42 -8.21 14.92 10.91
CA ASN A 42 -8.19 13.51 11.36
C ASN A 42 -8.98 12.58 10.42
N PRO A 43 -10.24 12.86 10.06
CA PRO A 43 -10.98 12.02 9.13
C PRO A 43 -10.33 11.89 7.74
N GLN A 44 -9.66 12.95 7.27
CA GLN A 44 -8.98 12.95 5.96
C GLN A 44 -7.72 12.10 5.99
N LEU A 45 -6.95 12.17 7.09
CA LEU A 45 -5.78 11.33 7.31
C LEU A 45 -6.16 9.85 7.35
N GLU A 46 -7.21 9.48 8.08
CA GLU A 46 -7.65 8.08 8.15
C GLU A 46 -8.16 7.56 6.80
N ARG A 47 -8.86 8.40 6.01
CA ARG A 47 -9.24 8.06 4.63
C ARG A 47 -8.01 7.83 3.74
N CYS A 48 -7.02 8.71 3.80
CA CYS A 48 -5.77 8.55 3.03
C CYS A 48 -5.02 7.27 3.44
N LYS A 49 -4.95 6.95 4.75
CA LYS A 49 -4.34 5.69 5.21
C LYS A 49 -5.05 4.47 4.63
N ALA A 50 -6.39 4.47 4.65
CA ALA A 50 -7.18 3.38 4.11
C ALA A 50 -6.97 3.22 2.58
N GLU A 51 -6.90 4.34 1.86
CA GLU A 51 -6.61 4.38 0.43
C GLU A 51 -5.20 3.83 0.11
N ILE A 52 -4.17 4.30 0.82
CA ILE A 52 -2.79 3.79 0.68
C ILE A 52 -2.74 2.27 0.91
N LEU A 53 -3.41 1.77 1.96
CA LEU A 53 -3.46 0.33 2.23
C LEU A 53 -4.12 -0.44 1.08
N ARG A 54 -5.24 0.07 0.55
CA ARG A 54 -5.93 -0.54 -0.59
C ARG A 54 -5.06 -0.54 -1.84
N LEU A 55 -4.42 0.58 -2.18
CA LEU A 55 -3.57 0.73 -3.36
C LEU A 55 -2.33 -0.15 -3.27
N ARG A 56 -1.70 -0.25 -2.09
CA ARG A 56 -0.59 -1.19 -1.85
C ARG A 56 -1.03 -2.65 -2.00
N ALA A 57 -2.23 -2.99 -1.56
CA ALA A 57 -2.77 -4.35 -1.74
C ALA A 57 -3.18 -4.66 -3.19
N ALA A 58 -3.61 -3.64 -3.94
CA ALA A 58 -3.95 -3.75 -5.35
C ALA A 58 -2.72 -3.79 -6.28
N LYS A 59 -1.58 -3.22 -5.84
CA LYS A 59 -0.33 -3.27 -6.58
C LYS A 59 0.04 -4.76 -6.74
N PRO A 60 0.16 -5.27 -7.97
CA PRO A 60 0.50 -6.67 -8.19
C PRO A 60 1.86 -6.91 -7.55
N THR A 61 1.86 -7.64 -6.44
CA THR A 61 3.10 -8.14 -5.85
C THR A 61 3.69 -9.04 -6.91
N ALA A 62 4.90 -8.73 -7.39
CA ALA A 62 5.65 -9.63 -8.25
C ALA A 62 5.56 -11.03 -7.63
N GLU A 63 4.89 -11.93 -8.34
CA GLU A 63 4.64 -13.32 -8.00
C GLU A 63 4.42 -13.57 -6.50
N LYS A 64 3.16 -13.60 -6.06
CA LYS A 64 2.81 -14.58 -5.03
C LYS A 64 3.26 -15.92 -5.59
N ALA A 65 4.44 -16.40 -5.17
CA ALA A 65 4.99 -17.67 -5.59
C ALA A 65 3.86 -18.69 -5.46
N ALA A 66 3.30 -19.09 -6.60
CA ALA A 66 2.19 -20.03 -6.63
C ALA A 66 2.71 -21.24 -5.87
N GLY A 67 2.13 -21.52 -4.70
CA GLY A 67 2.61 -22.56 -3.82
C GLY A 67 2.86 -23.80 -4.65
N LYS A 68 4.08 -24.33 -4.62
CA LYS A 68 4.52 -25.39 -5.53
C LYS A 68 3.59 -26.59 -5.35
N VAL A 69 2.63 -26.75 -6.28
CA VAL A 69 1.72 -27.89 -6.30
C VAL A 69 2.57 -29.09 -6.69
N VAL A 70 2.94 -29.90 -5.70
CA VAL A 70 3.67 -31.14 -5.94
C VAL A 70 2.64 -32.22 -6.24
N ALA A 71 2.84 -32.95 -7.33
CA ALA A 71 1.98 -34.09 -7.65
C ALA A 71 2.00 -35.11 -6.51
N PHE A 72 0.85 -35.72 -6.24
CA PHE A 72 0.73 -36.78 -5.25
C PHE A 72 1.63 -37.97 -5.63
N ASP A 73 2.54 -38.33 -4.72
CA ASP A 73 3.46 -39.44 -4.90
C ASP A 73 3.19 -40.53 -3.86
N ALA A 74 2.52 -41.60 -4.29
CA ALA A 74 2.17 -42.74 -3.45
C ALA A 74 3.40 -43.52 -2.95
N SER A 75 4.55 -43.40 -3.63
CA SER A 75 5.78 -44.11 -3.23
C SER A 75 6.36 -43.58 -1.91
N ARG A 76 6.04 -42.33 -1.55
CA ARG A 76 6.44 -41.69 -0.27
C ARG A 76 5.75 -42.28 0.97
N PHE A 77 4.66 -43.01 0.79
CA PHE A 77 3.82 -43.49 1.90
C PHE A 77 3.94 -45.01 2.14
N LYS A 78 4.99 -45.64 1.60
CA LYS A 78 5.25 -47.07 1.85
C LYS A 78 6.01 -47.23 3.16
N ARG A 79 5.58 -48.16 4.02
CA ARG A 79 6.40 -48.58 5.17
C ARG A 79 7.66 -49.25 4.65
N SER A 80 8.81 -48.77 5.09
CA SER A 80 10.08 -49.48 4.95
C SER A 80 9.95 -50.84 5.62
N GLN A 81 10.26 -51.90 4.86
CA GLN A 81 10.38 -53.25 5.39
C GLN A 81 11.58 -53.38 6.33
#